data_AF-A0A3N9UPM8-F1
#
_entry.id   AF-A0A3N9UPM8-F1
#
_cell.length_a   1.000
_cell.length_b   1.000
_cell.length_c   1.000
_cell.angle_alpha   90.00
_cell.angle_beta   90.00
_cell.angle_gamma   90.00
#
_symmetry.space_group_name_H-M   'P 1'
#
loop_
_entity.id
_entity.type
_entity.pdbx_description
1 polymer ?
#
loop_
_entity_poly.entity_id
_entity_poly.type
_entity_poly.pdbx_seq_one_letter_code
_entity_poly.pdbx_strand_id
1 'polypeptide(L)'
;MCLTLGAVWPALADESTEGRPPSVKAWQKSLETAEQELNSDDVSDQRLTNLRDDLLQLESTMRSARDDATRQTEELRRDLEALGPAPAEGAPAETPGVVAKRKHLNAEVATAEGLAKEADLLIIRAGRAAESIKQLRRIHFTERALMRTQSPLNPGLWAKGLPEWADLRDSIMEPTKAALLREGEAGSGLRQLGRQLVVGVGLALMLAFPVRRWLANRINRGLPAGPPTDGQRLRVALLTAALNAWLPAMAALAIYFSFSLGQALSPEAQTLADAALAAVIAAFIVDSFSHAALRPRRPELRLVNLSDASARAIDRVVSGLAGLFALDHVVSVYLAQRDVSVEAITLQNLVFGALVILILASLLRGAIWVTGSRSGWPALARLLKLLILGIGVTALLGFSALSRLLASHVLISIGILVLLWVLMRLVEEMVTLAIGTDSRIGLYLRRQLALTEDGAEMLGFWVGGTIKGMVLIAGILALQILWSVDKRDAFLWVQEIFRGFKLGGITVSLADILMGIVLFGLLLMVTRLLQRTLDQRLFPRTRLDSGLRHSIRSSLGYGGFMLAAIVGISAMGIDLSKL
;
A
#
# COMPACT_ATOMS: atom_id res chain seq x y z
N MET A 1 11.57 -8.23 8.61
CA MET A 1 12.98 -8.55 8.28
C MET A 1 12.90 -9.67 7.27
N CYS A 2 13.28 -9.42 6.01
CA CYS A 2 13.31 -10.45 4.97
C CYS A 2 14.56 -11.28 5.18
N LEU A 3 14.40 -12.55 5.50
CA LEU A 3 15.28 -13.68 5.18
C LEU A 3 14.61 -14.95 5.72
N THR A 4 14.81 -16.06 5.01
CA THR A 4 14.34 -17.44 5.27
C THR A 4 12.91 -17.80 4.86
N LEU A 5 12.73 -18.10 3.57
CA LEU A 5 12.03 -19.30 3.07
C LEU A 5 12.40 -19.47 1.59
N GLY A 6 13.60 -20.01 1.35
CA GLY A 6 14.10 -20.36 0.04
C GLY A 6 14.65 -21.77 0.09
N ALA A 7 13.78 -22.77 0.06
CA ALA A 7 14.17 -24.16 -0.02
C ALA A 7 13.03 -25.00 -0.62
N VAL A 8 12.79 -24.85 -1.93
CA VAL A 8 12.81 -25.94 -2.91
C VAL A 8 13.21 -25.29 -4.24
N TRP A 9 14.51 -25.17 -4.47
CA TRP A 9 15.09 -24.79 -5.76
C TRP A 9 15.93 -25.97 -6.24
N PRO A 10 15.60 -26.65 -7.35
CA PRO A 10 16.57 -27.50 -7.99
C PRO A 10 17.59 -26.57 -8.67
N ALA A 11 18.80 -26.54 -8.12
CA ALA A 11 20.05 -26.11 -8.74
C ALA A 11 19.93 -25.30 -10.05
N LEU A 12 20.02 -23.97 -9.95
CA LEU A 12 20.51 -23.10 -11.04
C LEU A 12 21.90 -22.52 -10.71
N ALA A 13 22.64 -23.18 -9.82
CA ALA A 13 23.92 -22.71 -9.31
C ALA A 13 25.15 -23.32 -9.99
N ASP A 14 25.03 -24.00 -11.14
CA ASP A 14 26.19 -24.62 -11.80
C ASP A 14 26.40 -24.29 -13.28
N GLU A 15 25.81 -23.19 -13.77
CA GLU A 15 26.20 -22.59 -15.06
C GLU A 15 26.19 -21.05 -14.97
N SER A 16 26.94 -20.50 -14.01
CA SER A 16 27.35 -19.09 -14.09
C SER A 16 28.60 -18.98 -14.98
N THR A 17 28.41 -19.16 -16.28
CA THR A 17 29.33 -18.59 -17.26
C THR A 17 29.00 -17.11 -17.39
N GLU A 18 30.01 -16.27 -17.17
CA GLU A 18 29.97 -14.82 -17.21
C GLU A 18 29.12 -14.28 -18.38
N GLY A 19 28.14 -13.43 -18.07
CA GLY A 19 27.58 -12.45 -19.02
C GLY A 19 26.55 -12.93 -20.05
N ARG A 20 26.08 -14.19 -20.04
CA ARG A 20 24.98 -14.61 -20.95
C ARG A 20 23.61 -14.46 -20.27
N PRO A 21 22.61 -13.81 -20.91
CA PRO A 21 21.24 -13.86 -20.40
C PRO A 21 20.78 -15.33 -20.32
N PRO A 22 19.92 -15.68 -19.34
CA PRO A 22 19.40 -17.04 -19.22
C PRO A 22 18.88 -17.53 -20.56
N SER A 23 19.27 -18.74 -20.97
CA SER A 23 18.94 -19.26 -22.29
C SER A 23 17.42 -19.31 -22.47
N VAL A 24 16.92 -19.04 -23.69
CA VAL A 24 15.48 -19.07 -23.97
C VAL A 24 14.84 -20.42 -23.62
N LYS A 25 15.63 -21.50 -23.71
CA LYS A 25 15.26 -22.85 -23.26
C LYS A 25 14.94 -22.92 -21.75
N ALA A 26 15.67 -22.18 -20.92
CA ALA A 26 15.39 -22.12 -19.49
C ALA A 26 14.04 -21.45 -19.21
N TRP A 27 13.74 -20.34 -19.90
CA TRP A 27 12.43 -19.68 -19.78
C TRP A 27 11.28 -20.58 -20.24
N GLN A 28 11.46 -21.27 -21.37
CA GLN A 28 10.50 -22.25 -21.86
C GLN A 28 10.23 -23.34 -20.82
N LYS A 29 11.29 -23.93 -20.26
CA LYS A 29 11.17 -24.99 -19.25
C LYS A 29 10.47 -24.51 -17.98
N SER A 30 10.81 -23.32 -17.47
CA SER A 30 10.16 -22.74 -16.30
C SER A 30 8.67 -22.48 -16.56
N LEU A 31 8.33 -21.93 -17.72
CA LEU A 31 6.95 -21.66 -18.10
C LEU A 31 6.14 -22.94 -18.32
N GLU A 32 6.73 -23.97 -18.94
CA GLU A 32 6.12 -25.28 -19.12
C GLU A 32 5.87 -25.97 -17.77
N THR A 33 6.83 -25.90 -16.85
CA THR A 33 6.66 -26.42 -15.48
C THR A 33 5.49 -25.72 -14.78
N ALA A 34 5.40 -24.40 -14.92
CA ALA A 34 4.32 -23.63 -14.32
C ALA A 34 2.94 -23.94 -14.93
N GLU A 35 2.87 -24.09 -16.25
CA GLU A 35 1.64 -24.48 -16.95
C GLU A 35 1.20 -25.91 -16.61
N GLN A 36 2.14 -26.85 -16.43
CA GLN A 36 1.83 -28.21 -16.00
C GLN A 36 1.25 -28.23 -14.59
N GLU A 37 1.84 -27.46 -13.68
CA GLU A 37 1.34 -27.36 -12.31
C GLU A 37 -0.04 -26.70 -12.25
N LEU A 38 -0.28 -25.68 -13.08
CA LEU A 38 -1.59 -25.03 -13.27
C LEU A 38 -2.70 -25.98 -13.71
N ASN A 39 -2.35 -27.02 -14.47
CA ASN A 39 -3.30 -28.02 -14.96
C ASN A 39 -3.53 -29.17 -13.98
N SER A 40 -2.90 -29.18 -12.81
CA SER A 40 -3.17 -30.17 -11.77
C SER A 40 -4.46 -29.83 -11.00
N ASP A 41 -5.26 -30.84 -10.68
CA ASP A 41 -6.63 -30.68 -10.15
C ASP A 41 -6.69 -30.09 -8.72
N ASP A 42 -5.57 -29.93 -8.00
CA ASP A 42 -5.57 -29.44 -6.60
C ASP A 42 -4.32 -28.62 -6.25
N VAL A 43 -4.25 -27.39 -6.79
CA VAL A 43 -3.19 -26.44 -6.44
C VAL A 43 -3.64 -25.53 -5.30
N SER A 44 -2.96 -25.60 -4.16
CA SER A 44 -3.24 -24.71 -3.03
C SER A 44 -3.10 -23.22 -3.41
N ASP A 45 -3.91 -22.35 -2.80
CA ASP A 45 -3.83 -20.90 -3.01
C ASP A 45 -2.44 -20.29 -2.75
N GLN A 46 -1.74 -20.82 -1.74
CA GLN A 46 -0.39 -20.38 -1.44
C GLN A 46 0.55 -20.74 -2.58
N ARG A 47 0.39 -21.94 -3.16
CA ARG A 47 1.16 -22.36 -4.32
C ARG A 47 0.80 -21.55 -5.57
N LEU A 48 -0.48 -21.25 -5.81
CA LEU A 48 -0.90 -20.35 -6.89
C LEU A 48 -0.31 -18.94 -6.75
N THR A 49 -0.19 -18.45 -5.51
CA THR A 49 0.45 -17.16 -5.23
C THR A 49 1.95 -17.20 -5.54
N ASN A 50 2.65 -18.25 -5.08
CA ASN A 50 4.08 -18.43 -5.36
C ASN A 50 4.33 -18.59 -6.87
N LEU A 51 3.54 -19.42 -7.55
CA LEU A 51 3.64 -19.67 -8.99
C LEU A 51 3.45 -18.39 -9.80
N ARG A 52 2.51 -17.56 -9.36
CA ARG A 52 2.32 -16.24 -9.93
C ARG A 52 3.57 -15.38 -9.74
N ASP A 53 4.09 -15.27 -8.52
CA ASP A 53 5.28 -14.46 -8.23
C ASP A 53 6.49 -14.92 -9.08
N ASP A 54 6.64 -16.23 -9.29
CA ASP A 54 7.63 -16.82 -10.18
C ASP A 54 7.42 -16.40 -11.65
N LEU A 55 6.20 -16.50 -12.18
CA LEU A 55 5.86 -16.04 -13.54
C LEU A 55 6.09 -14.55 -13.72
N LEU A 56 5.80 -13.76 -12.68
CA LEU A 56 5.94 -12.32 -12.65
C LEU A 56 7.42 -11.88 -12.67
N GLN A 57 8.30 -12.63 -12.00
CA GLN A 57 9.74 -12.45 -12.04
C GLN A 57 10.33 -12.92 -13.39
N LEU A 58 9.82 -14.04 -13.91
CA LEU A 58 10.19 -14.55 -15.23
C LEU A 58 9.85 -13.55 -16.33
N GLU A 59 8.63 -12.98 -16.31
CA GLU A 59 8.17 -11.95 -17.24
C GLU A 59 9.06 -10.70 -17.21
N SER A 60 9.44 -10.25 -16.01
CA SER A 60 10.38 -9.13 -15.85
C SER A 60 11.72 -9.41 -16.54
N THR A 61 12.24 -10.62 -16.37
CA THR A 61 13.52 -11.04 -16.96
C THR A 61 13.44 -11.11 -18.48
N MET A 62 12.35 -11.69 -19.01
CA MET A 62 12.10 -11.76 -20.47
C MET A 62 11.93 -10.38 -21.09
N ARG A 63 11.23 -9.45 -20.42
CA ARG A 63 11.07 -8.07 -20.90
C ARG A 63 12.40 -7.34 -20.99
N SER A 64 13.25 -7.46 -19.98
CA SER A 64 14.60 -6.87 -20.00
C SER A 64 15.41 -7.41 -21.17
N ALA A 65 15.44 -8.73 -21.36
CA ALA A 65 16.20 -9.36 -22.43
C ALA A 65 15.67 -9.01 -23.83
N ARG A 66 14.34 -8.91 -23.99
CA ARG A 66 13.72 -8.40 -25.21
C ARG A 66 14.14 -6.96 -25.50
N ASP A 67 14.13 -6.09 -24.48
CA ASP A 67 14.54 -4.68 -24.65
C ASP A 67 16.03 -4.57 -25.01
N ASP A 68 16.88 -5.40 -24.41
CA ASP A 68 18.30 -5.50 -24.78
C ASP A 68 18.49 -5.96 -26.22
N ALA A 69 17.81 -7.03 -26.65
CA ALA A 69 17.88 -7.54 -28.01
C ALA A 69 17.32 -6.56 -29.05
N THR A 70 16.29 -5.80 -28.69
CA THR A 70 15.73 -4.74 -29.54
C THR A 70 16.75 -3.62 -29.74
N ARG A 71 17.41 -3.17 -28.67
CA ARG A 71 18.50 -2.17 -28.77
C ARG A 71 19.66 -2.66 -29.63
N GLN A 72 20.10 -3.90 -29.43
CA GLN A 72 21.16 -4.51 -30.26
C GLN A 72 20.77 -4.59 -31.73
N THR A 73 19.51 -4.95 -32.02
CA THR A 73 18.99 -4.99 -33.39
C THR A 73 19.04 -3.60 -34.04
N GLU A 74 18.68 -2.54 -33.31
CA GLU A 74 18.75 -1.16 -33.79
C GLU A 74 20.18 -0.66 -34.00
N GLU A 75 21.13 -1.09 -33.16
CA GLU A 75 22.55 -0.77 -33.33
C GLU A 75 23.14 -1.49 -34.55
N LEU A 76 22.92 -2.80 -34.68
CA LEU A 76 23.41 -3.60 -35.81
C LEU A 76 22.80 -3.16 -37.14
N ARG A 77 21.53 -2.74 -37.16
CA ARG A 77 20.90 -2.16 -38.36
C ARG A 77 21.54 -0.83 -38.76
N ARG A 78 21.90 0.02 -37.79
CA ARG A 78 22.64 1.27 -38.07
C ARG A 78 24.02 0.99 -38.66
N ASP A 79 24.73 -0.03 -38.17
CA ASP A 79 26.00 -0.47 -38.76
C ASP A 79 25.83 -1.00 -40.19
N LEU A 80 24.72 -1.69 -40.45
CA LEU A 80 24.39 -2.22 -41.78
C LEU A 80 24.00 -1.10 -42.75
N GLU A 81 23.28 -0.08 -42.29
CA GLU A 81 22.96 1.14 -43.05
C GLU A 81 24.22 1.93 -43.40
N ALA A 82 25.21 1.98 -42.50
CA ALA A 82 26.50 2.64 -42.74
C ALA A 82 27.32 1.96 -43.86
N LEU A 83 27.12 0.66 -44.10
CA LEU A 83 27.71 -0.06 -45.25
C LEU A 83 27.02 0.26 -46.59
N GLY A 84 25.89 0.96 -46.58
CA GLY A 84 25.10 1.29 -47.77
C GLY A 84 24.26 0.13 -48.31
N PRO A 85 23.38 0.38 -49.29
CA PRO A 85 22.56 -0.67 -49.91
C PRO A 85 23.43 -1.66 -50.69
N ALA A 86 22.98 -2.91 -50.79
CA ALA A 86 23.66 -3.90 -51.62
C ALA A 86 23.64 -3.46 -53.10
N PRO A 87 24.69 -3.73 -53.89
CA PRO A 87 24.74 -3.39 -55.31
C PRO A 87 23.58 -4.04 -56.06
N ALA A 88 22.89 -3.25 -56.90
CA ALA A 88 21.84 -3.75 -57.78
C ALA A 88 22.41 -4.76 -58.80
N GLU A 89 21.58 -5.69 -59.30
CA GLU A 89 21.98 -6.65 -60.33
C GLU A 89 22.62 -5.92 -61.53
N GLY A 90 23.93 -6.13 -61.75
CA GLY A 90 24.71 -5.51 -62.82
C GLY A 90 25.69 -4.40 -62.39
N ALA A 91 25.70 -3.97 -61.13
CA ALA A 91 26.67 -3.01 -60.58
C ALA A 91 28.04 -3.67 -60.27
N PRO A 92 29.15 -2.90 -60.17
CA PRO A 92 30.47 -3.45 -59.83
C PRO A 92 30.42 -4.23 -58.51
N ALA A 93 31.01 -5.42 -58.51
CA ALA A 93 30.99 -6.32 -57.37
C ALA A 93 31.59 -5.65 -56.12
N GLU A 94 30.88 -5.73 -54.99
CA GLU A 94 31.40 -5.30 -53.69
C GLU A 94 32.72 -6.02 -53.37
N THR A 95 33.63 -5.32 -52.69
CA THR A 95 34.89 -5.91 -52.21
C THR A 95 34.60 -7.15 -51.34
N PRO A 96 35.32 -8.27 -51.47
CA PRO A 96 35.03 -9.52 -50.74
C PRO A 96 34.90 -9.35 -49.21
N GLY A 97 35.65 -8.42 -48.62
CA GLY A 97 35.57 -8.08 -47.19
C GLY A 97 34.25 -7.42 -46.78
N VAL A 98 33.65 -6.59 -47.63
CA VAL A 98 32.35 -5.93 -47.37
C VAL A 98 31.21 -6.94 -47.45
N VAL A 99 31.25 -7.85 -48.44
CA VAL A 99 30.28 -8.95 -48.55
C VAL A 99 30.32 -9.85 -47.31
N ALA A 100 31.53 -10.21 -46.84
CA ALA A 100 31.69 -11.01 -45.63
C ALA A 100 31.17 -10.28 -44.38
N LYS A 101 31.45 -8.98 -44.24
CA LYS A 101 30.99 -8.17 -43.10
C LYS A 101 29.47 -7.97 -43.13
N ARG A 102 28.87 -7.69 -44.28
CA ARG A 102 27.41 -7.59 -44.47
C ARG A 102 26.71 -8.92 -44.12
N LYS A 103 27.28 -10.05 -44.55
CA LYS A 103 26.77 -11.39 -44.20
C LYS A 103 26.84 -11.65 -42.69
N HIS A 104 27.93 -11.26 -42.03
CA HIS A 104 28.09 -11.38 -40.59
C HIS A 104 27.05 -10.54 -39.82
N LEU A 105 26.95 -9.24 -40.14
CA LEU A 105 25.99 -8.34 -39.49
C LEU A 105 24.53 -8.79 -39.69
N ASN A 106 24.17 -9.24 -40.91
CA ASN A 106 22.83 -9.80 -41.16
C ASN A 106 22.55 -11.05 -40.30
N ALA A 107 23.55 -11.90 -40.07
CA ALA A 107 23.38 -13.07 -39.21
C ALA A 107 23.19 -12.68 -37.73
N GLU A 108 23.91 -11.65 -37.27
CA GLU A 108 23.74 -11.12 -35.90
C GLU A 108 22.37 -10.45 -35.72
N VAL A 109 21.93 -9.64 -36.70
CA VAL A 109 20.58 -9.05 -36.71
C VAL A 109 19.52 -10.13 -36.64
N ALA A 110 19.60 -11.16 -37.48
CA ALA A 110 18.64 -12.26 -37.48
C ALA A 110 18.59 -13.01 -36.14
N THR A 111 19.74 -13.14 -35.46
CA THR A 111 19.84 -13.78 -34.14
C THR A 111 19.20 -12.93 -33.05
N ALA A 112 19.50 -11.62 -33.02
CA ALA A 112 18.93 -10.69 -32.05
C ALA A 112 17.41 -10.52 -32.24
N GLU A 113 16.94 -10.39 -33.49
CA GLU A 113 15.52 -10.36 -33.81
C GLU A 113 14.80 -11.65 -33.43
N GLY A 114 15.45 -12.80 -33.66
CA GLY A 114 14.93 -14.11 -33.25
C GLY A 114 14.69 -14.16 -31.75
N LEU A 115 15.67 -13.71 -30.95
CA LEU A 115 15.56 -13.67 -29.49
C LEU A 115 14.46 -12.72 -29.02
N ALA A 116 14.34 -11.53 -29.63
CA ALA A 116 13.28 -10.58 -29.29
C ALA A 116 11.89 -11.15 -29.56
N LYS A 117 11.69 -11.78 -30.72
CA LYS A 117 10.40 -12.42 -31.09
C LYS A 117 10.07 -13.62 -30.19
N GLU A 118 11.07 -14.42 -29.84
CA GLU A 118 10.88 -15.56 -28.94
C GLU A 118 10.53 -15.09 -27.52
N ALA A 119 11.21 -14.05 -27.03
CA ALA A 119 10.87 -13.40 -25.77
C ALA A 119 9.45 -12.83 -25.78
N ASP A 120 9.03 -12.15 -26.85
CA ASP A 120 7.65 -11.65 -26.98
C ASP A 120 6.60 -12.78 -26.92
N LEU A 121 6.86 -13.90 -27.60
CA LEU A 121 6.00 -15.08 -27.55
C LEU A 121 5.87 -15.62 -26.11
N LEU A 122 6.99 -15.73 -25.40
CA LEU A 122 7.01 -16.23 -24.02
C LEU A 122 6.39 -15.25 -23.02
N ILE A 123 6.54 -13.94 -23.22
CA ILE A 123 5.85 -12.91 -22.44
C ILE A 123 4.33 -13.05 -22.59
N ILE A 124 3.84 -13.24 -23.83
CA ILE A 124 2.41 -13.46 -24.08
C ILE A 124 1.92 -14.74 -23.40
N ARG A 125 2.72 -15.80 -23.46
CA ARG A 125 2.38 -17.10 -22.85
C ARG A 125 2.38 -17.03 -21.32
N ALA A 126 3.36 -16.39 -20.70
CA ALA A 126 3.38 -16.10 -19.26
C ALA A 126 2.19 -15.22 -18.84
N GLY A 127 1.80 -14.24 -19.65
CA GLY A 127 0.61 -13.42 -19.42
C GLY A 127 -0.69 -14.23 -19.41
N ARG A 128 -0.84 -15.20 -20.33
CA ARG A 128 -1.97 -16.14 -20.31
C ARG A 128 -1.98 -17.02 -19.06
N ALA A 129 -0.84 -17.58 -18.67
CA ALA A 129 -0.72 -18.38 -17.46
C ALA A 129 -1.07 -17.56 -16.20
N ALA A 130 -0.63 -16.30 -16.12
CA ALA A 130 -0.99 -15.39 -15.03
C ALA A 130 -2.49 -15.10 -14.98
N GLU A 131 -3.15 -14.91 -16.12
CA GLU A 131 -4.61 -14.71 -16.19
C GLU A 131 -5.37 -15.99 -15.77
N SER A 132 -4.89 -17.18 -16.17
CA SER A 132 -5.43 -18.46 -15.70
C SER A 132 -5.32 -18.61 -14.17
N ILE A 133 -4.17 -18.26 -13.56
CA ILE A 133 -4.02 -18.24 -12.10
C ILE A 133 -5.06 -17.32 -11.45
N LYS A 134 -5.27 -16.12 -12.00
CA LYS A 134 -6.24 -15.16 -11.47
C LYS A 134 -7.66 -15.71 -11.53
N GLN A 135 -8.04 -16.33 -12.65
CA GLN A 135 -9.35 -16.97 -12.80
C GLN A 135 -9.53 -18.12 -11.81
N LEU A 136 -8.54 -19.00 -11.66
CA LEU A 136 -8.58 -20.12 -10.73
C LEU A 136 -8.68 -19.66 -9.28
N ARG A 137 -7.90 -18.65 -8.87
CA ARG A 137 -8.00 -18.06 -7.52
C ARG A 137 -9.35 -17.42 -7.27
N ARG A 138 -9.96 -16.79 -8.28
CA ARG A 138 -11.32 -16.24 -8.17
C ARG A 138 -12.36 -17.34 -8.00
N ILE A 139 -12.19 -18.48 -8.67
CA ILE A 139 -13.02 -19.68 -8.49
C ILE A 139 -12.84 -20.22 -7.07
N HIS A 140 -11.61 -20.52 -6.62
CA HIS A 140 -11.33 -21.00 -5.26
C HIS A 140 -11.83 -20.05 -4.17
N PHE A 141 -11.73 -18.73 -4.38
CA PHE A 141 -12.29 -17.74 -3.47
C PHE A 141 -13.82 -17.83 -3.41
N THR A 142 -14.49 -17.92 -4.56
CA THR A 142 -15.95 -18.03 -4.64
C THR A 142 -16.44 -19.35 -4.05
N GLU A 143 -15.78 -20.45 -4.36
CA GLU A 143 -16.08 -21.79 -3.85
C GLU A 143 -15.90 -21.87 -2.34
N ARG A 144 -14.77 -21.39 -1.78
CA ARG A 144 -14.58 -21.37 -0.33
C ARG A 144 -15.54 -20.42 0.38
N ALA A 145 -15.81 -19.25 -0.20
CA ALA A 145 -16.78 -18.31 0.38
C ALA A 145 -18.19 -18.92 0.41
N LEU A 146 -18.60 -19.62 -0.64
CA LEU A 146 -19.91 -20.27 -0.76
C LEU A 146 -19.90 -21.73 -0.29
N MET A 147 -18.79 -22.22 0.28
CA MET A 147 -18.70 -23.58 0.76
C MET A 147 -19.66 -23.76 1.93
N ARG A 148 -20.58 -24.71 1.78
CA ARG A 148 -21.53 -25.03 2.84
C ARG A 148 -20.88 -25.99 3.82
N THR A 149 -20.49 -25.46 4.97
CA THR A 149 -20.05 -26.21 6.14
C THR A 149 -21.25 -26.68 6.97
N GLN A 150 -21.00 -27.51 7.99
CA GLN A 150 -22.06 -27.93 8.91
C GLN A 150 -22.68 -26.70 9.61
N SER A 151 -24.01 -26.65 9.66
CA SER A 151 -24.71 -25.58 10.38
C SER A 151 -24.38 -25.63 11.88
N PRO A 152 -24.30 -24.48 12.58
CA PRO A 152 -24.14 -24.42 14.04
C PRO A 152 -25.23 -25.19 14.81
N LEU A 153 -26.38 -25.42 14.16
CA LEU A 153 -27.51 -26.17 14.72
C LEU A 153 -27.28 -27.69 14.69
N ASN A 154 -26.26 -28.18 14.00
CA ASN A 154 -25.91 -29.59 13.95
C ASN A 154 -25.00 -29.95 15.15
N PRO A 155 -25.41 -30.87 16.05
CA PRO A 155 -24.57 -31.31 17.17
C PRO A 155 -23.24 -31.93 16.74
N GLY A 156 -23.15 -32.49 15.53
CA GLY A 156 -21.93 -33.11 15.01
C GLY A 156 -20.75 -32.14 14.87
N LEU A 157 -21.02 -30.87 14.57
CA LEU A 157 -20.00 -29.82 14.51
C LEU A 157 -19.32 -29.64 15.87
N TRP A 158 -20.11 -29.57 16.92
CA TRP A 158 -19.63 -29.37 18.28
C TRP A 158 -18.91 -30.61 18.83
N ALA A 159 -19.45 -31.80 18.53
CA ALA A 159 -18.87 -33.07 18.95
C ALA A 159 -17.46 -33.29 18.41
N LYS A 160 -17.16 -32.80 17.19
CA LYS A 160 -15.82 -32.90 16.59
C LYS A 160 -14.94 -31.68 16.86
N GLY A 161 -15.50 -30.47 16.77
CA GLY A 161 -14.72 -29.24 16.90
C GLY A 161 -14.25 -28.95 18.33
N LEU A 162 -15.09 -29.19 19.35
CA LEU A 162 -14.72 -28.87 20.74
C LEU A 162 -13.52 -29.68 21.26
N PRO A 163 -13.43 -31.01 21.05
CA PRO A 163 -12.27 -31.79 21.47
C PRO A 163 -10.97 -31.29 20.83
N GLU A 164 -10.97 -30.99 19.54
CA GLU A 164 -9.76 -30.53 18.85
C GLU A 164 -9.29 -29.16 19.38
N TRP A 165 -10.22 -28.27 19.75
CA TRP A 165 -9.88 -27.03 20.45
C TRP A 165 -9.33 -27.26 21.87
N ALA A 166 -9.79 -28.31 22.57
CA ALA A 166 -9.23 -28.72 23.84
C ALA A 166 -7.80 -29.28 23.66
N ASP A 167 -7.56 -30.09 22.63
CA ASP A 167 -6.23 -30.61 22.29
C ASP A 167 -5.27 -29.48 21.89
N LEU A 168 -5.75 -28.49 21.12
CA LEU A 168 -4.98 -27.29 20.78
C LEU A 168 -4.59 -26.51 22.03
N ARG A 169 -5.51 -26.30 22.97
CA ARG A 169 -5.24 -25.67 24.28
C ARG A 169 -4.17 -26.47 25.03
N ASP A 170 -4.32 -27.79 25.12
CA ASP A 170 -3.42 -28.64 25.89
C ASP A 170 -2.03 -28.68 25.26
N SER A 171 -1.94 -28.62 23.93
CA SER A 171 -0.66 -28.52 23.22
C SER A 171 0.10 -27.21 23.43
N ILE A 172 -0.57 -26.14 23.89
CA ILE A 172 0.09 -24.89 24.33
C ILE A 172 0.44 -25.00 25.82
N MET A 173 -0.51 -25.50 26.62
CA MET A 173 -0.43 -25.44 28.06
C MET A 173 0.55 -26.47 28.64
N GLU A 174 0.59 -27.70 28.10
CA GLU A 174 1.43 -28.78 28.62
C GLU A 174 2.93 -28.54 28.43
N PRO A 175 3.44 -28.11 27.25
CA PRO A 175 4.85 -27.74 27.11
C PRO A 175 5.22 -26.53 27.98
N THR A 176 4.31 -25.56 28.10
CA THR A 176 4.53 -24.36 28.93
C THR A 176 4.62 -24.71 30.41
N LYS A 177 3.69 -25.54 30.91
CA LYS A 177 3.72 -26.07 32.29
C LYS A 177 4.97 -26.93 32.53
N ALA A 178 5.30 -27.82 31.59
CA ALA A 178 6.47 -28.70 31.72
C ALA A 178 7.79 -27.90 31.72
N ALA A 179 7.88 -26.83 30.94
CA ALA A 179 8.99 -25.89 30.97
C ALA A 179 9.05 -25.15 32.33
N LEU A 180 7.92 -24.59 32.78
CA LEU A 180 7.82 -23.92 34.08
C LEU A 180 8.20 -24.83 35.27
N LEU A 181 7.80 -26.11 35.23
CA LEU A 181 8.06 -27.09 36.28
C LEU A 181 9.49 -27.63 36.27
N ARG A 182 10.04 -28.01 35.10
CA ARG A 182 11.45 -28.46 34.97
C ARG A 182 12.45 -27.40 35.41
N GLU A 183 12.07 -26.14 35.27
CA GLU A 183 12.96 -25.01 35.48
C GLU A 183 12.87 -24.43 36.91
N GLY A 184 11.81 -24.77 37.65
CA GLY A 184 11.78 -24.65 39.11
C GLY A 184 12.92 -25.42 39.79
N GLU A 185 13.47 -26.44 39.14
CA GLU A 185 14.61 -27.24 39.61
C GLU A 185 15.98 -26.75 39.08
N ALA A 186 16.05 -26.06 37.93
CA ALA A 186 17.30 -25.65 37.26
C ALA A 186 17.58 -24.12 37.21
N GLY A 187 16.60 -23.28 37.55
CA GLY A 187 16.73 -21.87 37.97
C GLY A 187 17.33 -20.82 37.02
N SER A 188 17.95 -21.17 35.89
CA SER A 188 18.80 -20.25 35.11
C SER A 188 18.13 -19.63 33.87
N GLY A 189 17.32 -20.36 33.11
CA GLY A 189 16.71 -19.87 31.86
C GLY A 189 15.53 -18.90 32.08
N LEU A 190 14.55 -19.21 32.94
CA LEU A 190 13.42 -18.33 33.29
C LEU A 190 13.87 -17.04 33.97
N ARG A 191 14.92 -17.08 34.80
CA ARG A 191 15.52 -15.86 35.36
C ARG A 191 16.21 -15.05 34.27
N GLN A 192 16.84 -15.68 33.29
CA GLN A 192 17.46 -15.01 32.16
C GLN A 192 16.40 -14.40 31.22
N LEU A 193 15.33 -15.12 30.89
CA LEU A 193 14.19 -14.64 30.12
C LEU A 193 13.46 -13.52 30.86
N GLY A 194 13.18 -13.70 32.15
CA GLY A 194 12.59 -12.68 33.01
C GLY A 194 13.47 -11.42 33.11
N ARG A 195 14.79 -11.59 33.23
CA ARG A 195 15.74 -10.48 33.19
C ARG A 195 15.75 -9.81 31.82
N GLN A 196 15.74 -10.55 30.72
CA GLN A 196 15.68 -9.99 29.36
C GLN A 196 14.36 -9.26 29.09
N LEU A 197 13.25 -9.72 29.66
CA LEU A 197 11.95 -9.07 29.55
C LEU A 197 11.90 -7.80 30.40
N VAL A 198 12.37 -7.84 31.65
CA VAL A 198 12.46 -6.67 32.53
C VAL A 198 13.42 -5.62 31.96
N VAL A 199 14.58 -6.03 31.44
CA VAL A 199 15.54 -5.13 30.80
C VAL A 199 14.96 -4.57 29.50
N GLY A 200 14.35 -5.39 28.64
CA GLY A 200 13.76 -4.97 27.37
C GLY A 200 12.61 -3.98 27.58
N VAL A 201 11.64 -4.33 28.42
CA VAL A 201 10.50 -3.45 28.76
C VAL A 201 10.99 -2.22 29.53
N GLY A 202 11.93 -2.37 30.45
CA GLY A 202 12.52 -1.26 31.20
C GLY A 202 13.21 -0.26 30.27
N LEU A 203 14.02 -0.73 29.32
CA LEU A 203 14.68 0.10 28.31
C LEU A 203 13.65 0.78 27.39
N ALA A 204 12.62 0.05 26.95
CA ALA A 204 11.54 0.61 26.12
C ALA A 204 10.78 1.72 26.84
N LEU A 205 10.42 1.52 28.11
CA LEU A 205 9.79 2.55 28.93
C LEU A 205 10.72 3.73 29.17
N MET A 206 12.01 3.48 29.45
CA MET A 206 13.01 4.53 29.69
C MET A 206 13.23 5.41 28.46
N LEU A 207 13.19 4.84 27.24
CA LEU A 207 13.33 5.58 25.99
C LEU A 207 12.03 6.27 25.56
N ALA A 208 10.89 5.59 25.68
CA ALA A 208 9.62 6.09 25.18
C ALA A 208 8.96 7.12 26.10
N PHE A 209 9.14 7.01 27.43
CA PHE A 209 8.49 7.90 28.39
C PHE A 209 8.97 9.36 28.34
N PRO A 210 10.28 9.67 28.26
CA PRO A 210 10.76 11.05 28.13
C PRO A 210 10.33 11.69 26.82
N VAL A 211 10.42 10.94 25.71
CA VAL A 211 9.96 11.38 24.37
C VAL A 211 8.47 11.68 24.40
N ARG A 212 7.67 10.81 25.02
CA ARG A 212 6.24 11.04 25.23
C ARG A 212 5.96 12.31 26.01
N ARG A 213 6.60 12.50 27.16
CA ARG A 213 6.39 13.68 28.01
C ARG A 213 6.79 14.97 27.29
N TRP A 214 7.94 14.95 26.61
CA TRP A 214 8.44 16.09 25.85
C TRP A 214 7.50 16.45 24.68
N LEU A 215 7.08 15.47 23.89
CA LEU A 215 6.22 15.69 22.73
C LEU A 215 4.80 16.09 23.13
N ALA A 216 4.22 15.47 24.18
CA ALA A 216 2.91 15.86 24.70
C ALA A 216 2.91 17.31 25.21
N ASN A 217 3.99 17.74 25.88
CA ASN A 217 4.14 19.12 26.32
C ASN A 217 4.30 20.08 25.13
N ARG A 218 5.01 19.69 24.08
CA ARG A 218 5.13 20.48 22.83
C ARG A 218 3.79 20.64 22.11
N ILE A 219 3.02 19.56 21.99
CA ILE A 219 1.70 19.56 21.35
C ILE A 219 0.73 20.46 22.13
N ASN A 220 0.68 20.33 23.46
CA ASN A 220 -0.22 21.14 24.29
C ASN A 220 0.17 22.63 24.31
N ARG A 221 1.46 22.96 24.23
CA ARG A 221 1.95 24.35 24.17
C ARG A 221 1.69 25.03 22.83
N GLY A 222 1.42 24.27 21.77
CA GLY A 222 1.13 24.79 20.43
C GLY A 222 -0.34 25.20 20.20
N LEU A 223 -1.22 24.98 21.18
CA LEU A 223 -2.62 25.38 21.10
C LEU A 223 -2.76 26.88 21.38
N PRO A 224 -3.37 27.67 20.48
CA PRO A 224 -3.68 29.07 20.75
C PRO A 224 -4.73 29.18 21.88
N ALA A 225 -4.77 30.32 22.57
CA ALA A 225 -5.67 30.56 23.70
C ALA A 225 -7.17 30.70 23.30
N GLY A 226 -7.49 30.70 21.99
CA GLY A 226 -8.85 30.78 21.45
C GLY A 226 -9.42 29.43 20.98
N PRO A 227 -10.66 29.40 20.47
CA PRO A 227 -11.28 28.17 19.96
C PRO A 227 -10.45 27.61 18.79
N PRO A 228 -9.95 26.36 18.89
CA PRO A 228 -9.08 25.80 17.86
C PRO A 228 -9.86 25.53 16.58
N THR A 229 -9.22 25.79 15.44
CA THR A 229 -9.76 25.47 14.11
C THR A 229 -9.89 23.95 13.93
N ASP A 230 -10.77 23.50 13.03
CA ASP A 230 -11.03 22.07 12.81
C ASP A 230 -9.76 21.28 12.45
N GLY A 231 -8.86 21.87 11.68
CA GLY A 231 -7.59 21.26 11.33
C GLY A 231 -6.57 21.24 12.48
N GLN A 232 -6.55 22.24 13.36
CA GLN A 232 -5.76 22.19 14.60
C GLN A 232 -6.22 21.04 15.51
N ARG A 233 -7.55 20.85 15.64
CA ARG A 233 -8.12 19.72 16.38
C ARG A 233 -7.67 18.39 15.77
N LEU A 234 -7.68 18.29 14.44
CA LEU A 234 -7.26 17.09 13.71
C LEU A 234 -5.78 16.77 13.93
N ARG A 235 -4.90 17.76 13.82
CA ARG A 235 -3.46 17.58 14.07
C ARG A 235 -3.18 17.15 15.49
N VAL A 236 -3.77 17.84 16.46
CA VAL A 236 -3.56 17.52 17.87
C VAL A 236 -4.10 16.13 18.17
N ALA A 237 -5.24 15.73 17.60
CA ALA A 237 -5.74 14.36 17.64
C ALA A 237 -4.72 13.37 17.06
N LEU A 238 -4.29 13.53 15.81
CA LEU A 238 -3.38 12.60 15.13
C LEU A 238 -2.00 12.50 15.79
N LEU A 239 -1.41 13.62 16.22
CA LEU A 239 -0.13 13.61 16.92
C LEU A 239 -0.24 12.94 18.30
N THR A 240 -1.36 13.15 19.00
CA THR A 240 -1.61 12.46 20.27
C THR A 240 -1.86 10.97 20.03
N ALA A 241 -2.52 10.60 18.94
CA ALA A 241 -2.73 9.21 18.53
C ALA A 241 -1.41 8.50 18.23
N ALA A 242 -0.57 9.10 17.38
CA ALA A 242 0.74 8.56 17.05
C ALA A 242 1.60 8.38 18.30
N LEU A 243 1.57 9.36 19.21
CA LEU A 243 2.32 9.30 20.46
C LEU A 243 1.80 8.24 21.44
N ASN A 244 0.49 8.06 21.53
CA ASN A 244 -0.11 7.03 22.38
C ASN A 244 0.07 5.62 21.81
N ALA A 245 0.16 5.46 20.48
CA ALA A 245 0.46 4.18 19.82
C ALA A 245 1.95 3.82 19.91
N TRP A 246 2.84 4.82 19.96
CA TRP A 246 4.29 4.62 20.03
C TRP A 246 4.73 3.79 21.24
N LEU A 247 4.19 4.09 22.42
CA LEU A 247 4.61 3.44 23.67
C LEU A 247 4.36 1.92 23.67
N PRO A 248 3.13 1.43 23.41
CA PRO A 248 2.88 0.00 23.34
C PRO A 248 3.59 -0.66 22.15
N ALA A 249 3.76 0.03 21.01
CA ALA A 249 4.52 -0.51 19.89
C ALA A 249 6.00 -0.73 20.24
N MET A 250 6.64 0.22 20.92
CA MET A 250 8.01 0.05 21.43
C MET A 250 8.12 -1.04 22.48
N ALA A 251 7.14 -1.14 23.38
CA ALA A 251 7.11 -2.21 24.38
C ALA A 251 6.96 -3.59 23.71
N ALA A 252 6.06 -3.73 22.74
CA ALA A 252 5.86 -4.97 21.99
C ALA A 252 7.12 -5.36 21.19
N LEU A 253 7.77 -4.39 20.52
CA LEU A 253 9.03 -4.61 19.81
C LEU A 253 10.15 -5.02 20.76
N ALA A 254 10.26 -4.39 21.92
CA ALA A 254 11.28 -4.76 22.90
C ALA A 254 11.07 -6.17 23.45
N ILE A 255 9.82 -6.55 23.75
CA ILE A 255 9.47 -7.92 24.15
C ILE A 255 9.85 -8.90 23.02
N TYR A 256 9.46 -8.60 21.78
CA TYR A 256 9.78 -9.43 20.62
C TYR A 256 11.28 -9.63 20.42
N PHE A 257 12.06 -8.55 20.42
CA PHE A 257 13.51 -8.62 20.24
C PHE A 257 14.21 -9.32 21.40
N SER A 258 13.69 -9.19 22.63
CA SER A 258 14.23 -9.94 23.78
C SER A 258 14.13 -11.45 23.59
N PHE A 259 13.06 -11.95 22.96
CA PHE A 259 12.90 -13.38 22.68
C PHE A 259 13.63 -13.84 21.41
N SER A 260 13.64 -13.03 20.34
CA SER A 260 14.26 -13.41 19.07
C SER A 260 15.79 -13.38 19.10
N LEU A 261 16.40 -12.39 19.77
CA LEU A 261 17.86 -12.30 19.91
C LEU A 261 18.45 -13.43 20.77
N GLY A 262 17.65 -14.01 21.66
CA GLY A 262 18.06 -15.14 22.49
C GLY A 262 18.09 -16.48 21.76
N GLN A 263 17.66 -16.56 20.49
CA GLN A 263 17.35 -17.81 19.78
C GLN A 263 16.46 -18.77 20.60
N ALA A 264 15.67 -18.21 21.52
CA ALA A 264 14.88 -18.97 22.47
C ALA A 264 13.58 -19.53 21.85
N LEU A 265 13.25 -19.11 20.62
CA LEU A 265 12.03 -19.48 19.91
C LEU A 265 12.32 -20.54 18.85
N SER A 266 11.51 -21.60 18.80
CA SER A 266 11.45 -22.51 17.65
C SER A 266 10.95 -21.76 16.40
N PRO A 267 11.20 -22.24 15.17
CA PRO A 267 10.70 -21.60 13.94
C PRO A 267 9.16 -21.39 13.93
N GLU A 268 8.42 -22.34 14.48
CA GLU A 268 6.97 -22.26 14.66
C GLU A 268 6.58 -21.14 15.64
N ALA A 269 7.26 -21.09 16.80
CA ALA A 269 7.04 -20.05 17.81
C ALA A 269 7.44 -18.65 17.29
N GLN A 270 8.45 -18.57 16.43
CA GLN A 270 8.87 -17.34 15.76
C GLN A 270 7.78 -16.81 14.83
N THR A 271 7.16 -17.68 14.03
CA THR A 271 6.05 -17.31 13.13
C THR A 271 4.85 -16.78 13.93
N LEU A 272 4.55 -17.41 15.07
CA LEU A 272 3.48 -16.95 15.96
C LEU A 272 3.83 -15.62 16.65
N ALA A 273 5.09 -15.44 17.06
CA ALA A 273 5.57 -14.20 17.67
C ALA A 273 5.53 -13.03 16.67
N ASP A 274 5.86 -13.26 15.40
CA ASP A 274 5.76 -12.28 14.32
C ASP A 274 4.29 -11.83 14.13
N ALA A 275 3.37 -12.80 14.06
CA ALA A 275 1.95 -12.54 13.94
C ALA A 275 1.39 -11.78 15.16
N ALA A 276 1.80 -12.17 16.37
CA ALA A 276 1.40 -11.49 17.60
C ALA A 276 1.93 -10.05 17.66
N LEU A 277 3.18 -9.81 17.28
CA LEU A 277 3.75 -8.47 17.22
C LEU A 277 2.96 -7.58 16.24
N ALA A 278 2.72 -8.07 15.03
CA ALA A 278 1.97 -7.34 14.00
C ALA A 278 0.54 -7.03 14.47
N ALA A 279 -0.15 -8.03 15.04
CA ALA A 279 -1.50 -7.90 15.59
C ALA A 279 -1.58 -6.87 16.72
N VAL A 280 -0.65 -6.93 17.68
CA VAL A 280 -0.60 -6.02 18.83
C VAL A 280 -0.34 -4.58 18.38
N ILE A 281 0.65 -4.36 17.51
CA ILE A 281 0.94 -3.03 16.98
C ILE A 281 -0.26 -2.48 16.21
N ALA A 282 -0.86 -3.27 15.32
CA ALA A 282 -2.03 -2.85 14.55
C ALA A 282 -3.21 -2.48 15.46
N ALA A 283 -3.51 -3.30 16.47
CA ALA A 283 -4.59 -3.02 17.41
C ALA A 283 -4.37 -1.73 18.20
N PHE A 284 -3.15 -1.49 18.70
CA PHE A 284 -2.83 -0.26 19.41
C PHE A 284 -2.85 0.97 18.52
N ILE A 285 -2.47 0.86 17.25
CA ILE A 285 -2.62 1.95 16.28
C ILE A 285 -4.11 2.27 16.11
N VAL A 286 -4.95 1.27 15.84
CA VAL A 286 -6.39 1.48 15.63
C VAL A 286 -7.06 2.08 16.88
N ASP A 287 -6.78 1.51 18.05
CA ASP A 287 -7.28 1.99 19.35
C ASP A 287 -6.86 3.45 19.61
N SER A 288 -5.57 3.73 19.45
CA SER A 288 -5.03 5.06 19.73
C SER A 288 -5.60 6.14 18.80
N PHE A 289 -5.75 5.82 17.52
CA PHE A 289 -6.36 6.73 16.54
C PHE A 289 -7.85 6.91 16.79
N SER A 290 -8.58 5.85 17.14
CA SER A 290 -10.00 5.94 17.55
C SER A 290 -10.17 6.87 18.75
N HIS A 291 -9.42 6.61 19.82
CA HIS A 291 -9.52 7.35 21.07
C HIS A 291 -9.15 8.82 20.89
N ALA A 292 -8.14 9.08 20.06
CA ALA A 292 -7.69 10.43 19.77
C ALA A 292 -8.61 11.19 18.81
N ALA A 293 -9.33 10.51 17.91
CA ALA A 293 -10.30 11.12 17.00
C ALA A 293 -11.63 11.44 17.72
N LEU A 294 -12.10 10.55 18.58
CA LEU A 294 -13.38 10.69 19.29
C LEU A 294 -13.26 11.52 20.59
N ARG A 295 -12.04 11.63 21.15
CA ARG A 295 -11.69 12.30 22.41
C ARG A 295 -12.83 12.30 23.44
N PRO A 296 -13.17 11.13 24.01
CA PRO A 296 -14.38 10.98 24.81
C PRO A 296 -14.41 11.86 26.08
N ARG A 297 -13.24 12.37 26.50
CA ARG A 297 -13.05 13.18 27.73
C ARG A 297 -12.79 14.68 27.49
N ARG A 298 -12.71 15.14 26.23
CA ARG A 298 -12.48 16.56 25.88
C ARG A 298 -13.37 16.98 24.70
N PRO A 299 -14.66 17.32 24.94
CA PRO A 299 -15.64 17.58 23.87
C PRO A 299 -15.28 18.80 23.01
N GLU A 300 -14.58 19.79 23.57
CA GLU A 300 -14.15 21.02 22.88
C GLU A 300 -13.18 20.78 21.70
N LEU A 301 -12.51 19.62 21.68
CA LEU A 301 -11.53 19.24 20.67
C LEU A 301 -12.03 18.11 19.75
N ARG A 302 -13.32 17.77 19.82
CA ARG A 302 -13.90 16.68 19.04
C ARG A 302 -14.01 17.07 17.56
N LEU A 303 -13.64 16.15 16.68
CA LEU A 303 -13.68 16.32 15.22
C LEU A 303 -15.06 16.06 14.62
N VAL A 304 -15.85 15.23 15.28
CA VAL A 304 -17.19 14.84 14.82
C VAL A 304 -18.21 15.30 15.85
N ASN A 305 -19.23 16.02 15.40
CA ASN A 305 -20.35 16.45 16.25
C ASN A 305 -21.20 15.22 16.66
N LEU A 306 -20.76 14.57 17.73
CA LEU A 306 -21.39 13.41 18.37
C LEU A 306 -21.73 13.75 19.81
N SER A 307 -22.74 13.09 20.36
CA SER A 307 -22.96 13.10 21.81
C SER A 307 -21.80 12.39 22.53
N ASP A 308 -21.54 12.74 23.79
CA ASP A 308 -20.50 12.09 24.61
C ASP A 308 -20.79 10.60 24.85
N ALA A 309 -22.06 10.21 24.83
CA ALA A 309 -22.47 8.81 24.91
C ALA A 309 -22.10 8.05 23.63
N SER A 310 -22.36 8.65 22.46
CA SER A 310 -22.06 8.05 21.16
C SER A 310 -20.56 7.92 20.93
N ALA A 311 -19.79 8.95 21.27
CA ALA A 311 -18.33 8.93 21.16
C ALA A 311 -17.70 7.79 22.00
N ARG A 312 -18.14 7.61 23.26
CA ARG A 312 -17.68 6.51 24.13
C ARG A 312 -18.12 5.13 23.66
N ALA A 313 -19.29 5.03 23.04
CA ALA A 313 -19.80 3.76 22.52
C ALA A 313 -18.99 3.32 21.30
N ILE A 314 -18.78 4.23 20.33
CA ILE A 314 -17.99 3.96 19.13
C ILE A 314 -16.55 3.63 19.50
N ASP A 315 -15.94 4.39 20.42
CA ASP A 315 -14.56 4.16 20.87
C ASP A 315 -14.38 2.73 21.42
N ARG A 316 -15.23 2.31 22.36
CA ARG A 316 -15.18 0.95 22.92
C ARG A 316 -15.40 -0.14 21.88
N VAL A 317 -16.25 0.13 20.89
CA VAL A 317 -16.54 -0.82 19.80
C VAL A 317 -15.33 -0.96 18.89
N VAL A 318 -14.70 0.15 18.51
CA VAL A 318 -13.49 0.12 17.68
C VAL A 318 -12.34 -0.55 18.43
N SER A 319 -12.12 -0.23 19.71
CA SER A 319 -11.11 -0.91 20.55
C SER A 319 -11.39 -2.41 20.71
N GLY A 320 -12.67 -2.77 20.93
CA GLY A 320 -13.10 -4.17 21.05
C GLY A 320 -12.89 -4.95 19.76
N LEU A 321 -13.22 -4.36 18.61
CA LEU A 321 -12.96 -4.95 17.30
C LEU A 321 -11.45 -5.06 17.05
N ALA A 322 -10.66 -4.02 17.32
CA ALA A 322 -9.21 -4.06 17.15
C ALA A 322 -8.56 -5.20 17.95
N GLY A 323 -8.95 -5.37 19.22
CA GLY A 323 -8.50 -6.48 20.06
C GLY A 323 -8.96 -7.84 19.55
N LEU A 324 -10.22 -7.95 19.09
CA LEU A 324 -10.77 -9.19 18.52
C LEU A 324 -10.04 -9.60 17.24
N PHE A 325 -9.78 -8.69 16.32
CA PHE A 325 -9.05 -8.97 15.08
C PHE A 325 -7.58 -9.32 15.37
N ALA A 326 -6.95 -8.67 16.35
CA ALA A 326 -5.60 -9.03 16.77
C ALA A 326 -5.53 -10.45 17.31
N LEU A 327 -6.48 -10.82 18.18
CA LEU A 327 -6.58 -12.18 18.71
C LEU A 327 -6.89 -13.20 17.60
N ASP A 328 -7.85 -12.90 16.73
CA ASP A 328 -8.22 -13.77 15.60
C ASP A 328 -7.05 -14.00 14.65
N HIS A 329 -6.24 -12.97 14.37
CA HIS A 329 -5.07 -13.11 13.51
C HIS A 329 -4.05 -14.09 14.09
N VAL A 330 -3.72 -13.96 15.38
CA VAL A 330 -2.79 -14.86 16.08
C VAL A 330 -3.33 -16.29 16.09
N VAL A 331 -4.61 -16.45 16.40
CA VAL A 331 -5.30 -17.75 16.39
C VAL A 331 -5.29 -18.38 15.00
N SER A 332 -5.57 -17.61 13.94
CA SER A 332 -5.54 -18.13 12.57
C SER A 332 -4.15 -18.52 12.10
N VAL A 333 -3.11 -17.79 12.49
CA VAL A 333 -1.72 -18.18 12.18
C VAL A 333 -1.34 -19.45 12.94
N TYR A 334 -1.79 -19.60 14.18
CA TYR A 334 -1.57 -20.82 14.96
C TYR A 334 -2.27 -22.04 14.34
N LEU A 335 -3.55 -21.89 13.97
CA LEU A 335 -4.32 -22.94 13.33
C LEU A 335 -3.80 -23.27 11.94
N ALA A 336 -3.27 -22.31 11.17
CA ALA A 336 -2.71 -22.60 9.84
C ALA A 336 -1.42 -23.45 9.90
N GLN A 337 -0.72 -23.47 11.04
CA GLN A 337 0.46 -24.31 11.25
C GLN A 337 0.14 -25.74 11.70
N ARG A 338 -1.10 -25.97 12.15
CA ARG A 338 -1.59 -27.28 12.59
C ARG A 338 -2.57 -27.74 11.49
N ASP A 339 -2.47 -28.97 11.01
CA ASP A 339 -3.39 -29.45 9.97
C ASP A 339 -4.77 -29.74 10.59
N VAL A 340 -5.48 -28.67 10.96
CA VAL A 340 -6.71 -28.69 11.78
C VAL A 340 -7.93 -29.00 10.91
N SER A 341 -8.88 -29.75 11.47
CA SER A 341 -10.11 -30.11 10.77
C SER A 341 -10.94 -28.89 10.31
N VAL A 342 -11.74 -29.11 9.27
CA VAL A 342 -12.68 -28.10 8.75
C VAL A 342 -13.73 -27.73 9.82
N GLU A 343 -14.11 -28.66 10.69
CA GLU A 343 -15.03 -28.42 11.81
C GLU A 343 -14.46 -27.42 12.83
N ALA A 344 -13.18 -27.55 13.20
CA ALA A 344 -12.54 -26.61 14.14
C ALA A 344 -12.33 -25.21 13.54
N ILE A 345 -12.00 -25.11 12.24
CA ILE A 345 -11.96 -23.83 11.51
C ILE A 345 -13.36 -23.20 11.44
N THR A 346 -14.39 -24.02 11.18
CA THR A 346 -15.79 -23.56 11.18
C THR A 346 -16.17 -23.01 12.55
N LEU A 347 -15.77 -23.67 13.63
CA LEU A 347 -16.02 -23.19 14.99
C LEU A 347 -15.33 -21.85 15.26
N GLN A 348 -14.08 -21.67 14.81
CA GLN A 348 -13.38 -20.38 14.89
C GLN A 348 -14.19 -19.27 14.22
N ASN A 349 -14.62 -19.51 12.97
CA ASN A 349 -15.34 -18.53 12.16
C ASN A 349 -16.67 -18.14 12.83
N LEU A 350 -17.38 -19.10 13.42
CA LEU A 350 -18.64 -18.87 14.15
C LEU A 350 -18.43 -18.05 15.43
N VAL A 351 -17.41 -18.39 16.22
CA VAL A 351 -17.07 -17.64 17.45
C VAL A 351 -16.66 -16.21 17.09
N PHE A 352 -15.81 -16.04 16.07
CA PHE A 352 -15.42 -14.72 15.59
C PHE A 352 -16.63 -13.90 15.12
N GLY A 353 -17.49 -14.47 14.27
CA GLY A 353 -18.71 -13.83 13.78
C GLY A 353 -19.68 -13.46 14.91
N ALA A 354 -19.86 -14.33 15.90
CA ALA A 354 -20.68 -14.08 17.07
C ALA A 354 -20.13 -12.92 17.93
N LEU A 355 -18.82 -12.89 18.18
CA LEU A 355 -18.18 -11.81 18.93
C LEU A 355 -18.28 -10.47 18.18
N VAL A 356 -18.10 -10.46 16.86
CA VAL A 356 -18.33 -9.27 16.02
C VAL A 356 -19.78 -8.80 16.14
N ILE A 357 -20.77 -9.71 16.05
CA ILE A 357 -22.18 -9.36 16.22
C ILE A 357 -22.43 -8.75 17.60
N LEU A 358 -21.89 -9.33 18.68
CA LEU A 358 -22.07 -8.82 20.05
C LEU A 358 -21.48 -7.42 20.21
N ILE A 359 -20.28 -7.20 19.68
CA ILE A 359 -19.61 -5.90 19.73
C ILE A 359 -20.40 -4.86 18.91
N LEU A 360 -20.81 -5.19 17.69
CA LEU A 360 -21.58 -4.29 16.82
C LEU A 360 -23.01 -4.03 17.35
N ALA A 361 -23.66 -5.04 17.94
CA ALA A 361 -24.99 -4.91 18.53
C ALA A 361 -25.01 -3.93 19.70
N SER A 362 -23.87 -3.73 20.38
CA SER A 362 -23.74 -2.70 21.42
C SER A 362 -23.97 -1.28 20.88
N LEU A 363 -23.72 -1.04 19.58
CA LEU A 363 -24.04 0.22 18.91
C LEU A 363 -25.53 0.37 18.62
N LEU A 364 -26.34 -0.69 18.57
CA LEU A 364 -27.77 -0.59 18.23
C LEU A 364 -28.64 0.04 19.33
N ARG A 365 -28.07 0.33 20.50
CA ARG A 365 -28.80 0.98 21.61
C ARG A 365 -29.26 2.37 21.18
N GLY A 366 -30.57 2.60 21.19
CA GLY A 366 -31.22 3.78 20.57
C GLY A 366 -30.70 5.14 21.04
N ALA A 367 -30.22 5.24 22.29
CA ALA A 367 -29.64 6.46 22.86
C ALA A 367 -28.37 6.97 22.13
N ILE A 368 -27.74 6.15 21.29
CA ILE A 368 -26.49 6.48 20.57
C ILE A 368 -26.76 7.26 19.27
N TRP A 369 -27.96 7.15 18.69
CA TRP A 369 -28.28 7.67 17.36
C TRP A 369 -29.17 8.92 17.36
N VAL A 370 -29.56 9.40 18.55
CA VAL A 370 -30.37 10.63 18.72
C VAL A 370 -29.41 11.82 18.80
N THR A 371 -28.99 12.32 17.65
CA THR A 371 -28.26 13.59 17.53
C THR A 371 -28.98 14.50 16.54
N GLY A 372 -29.24 15.73 16.93
CA GLY A 372 -30.08 16.69 16.20
C GLY A 372 -29.77 16.81 14.71
N SER A 373 -30.84 16.79 13.91
CA SER A 373 -30.97 17.30 12.53
C SER A 373 -30.04 16.76 11.42
N ARG A 374 -29.09 15.84 11.67
CA ARG A 374 -28.30 15.24 10.56
C ARG A 374 -28.98 13.99 9.96
N SER A 375 -29.36 14.10 8.68
CA SER A 375 -30.18 13.15 7.89
C SER A 375 -29.58 11.75 7.61
N GLY A 376 -28.36 11.41 8.07
CA GLY A 376 -27.68 10.16 7.70
C GLY A 376 -27.65 9.05 8.76
N TRP A 377 -27.80 9.37 10.05
CA TRP A 377 -27.65 8.42 11.15
C TRP A 377 -28.63 7.23 11.11
N PRO A 378 -29.93 7.41 10.76
CA PRO A 378 -30.86 6.29 10.63
C PRO A 378 -30.51 5.34 9.47
N ALA A 379 -29.92 5.85 8.39
CA ALA A 379 -29.46 5.01 7.28
C ALA A 379 -28.27 4.14 7.71
N LEU A 380 -27.30 4.72 8.41
CA LEU A 380 -26.15 3.99 8.95
C LEU A 380 -26.57 2.92 9.97
N ALA A 381 -27.53 3.23 10.85
CA ALA A 381 -28.09 2.25 11.78
C ALA A 381 -28.80 1.09 11.04
N ARG A 382 -29.51 1.36 9.93
CA ARG A 382 -30.12 0.32 9.09
C ARG A 382 -29.06 -0.56 8.42
N LEU A 383 -28.00 0.03 7.85
CA LEU A 383 -26.90 -0.73 7.26
C LEU A 383 -26.19 -1.61 8.29
N LEU A 384 -25.98 -1.11 9.51
CA LEU A 384 -25.40 -1.88 10.61
C LEU A 384 -26.27 -3.09 10.99
N LYS A 385 -27.61 -2.91 11.06
CA LYS A 385 -28.55 -4.02 11.30
C LYS A 385 -28.51 -5.06 10.18
N LEU A 386 -28.45 -4.61 8.92
CA LEU A 386 -28.33 -5.50 7.76
C LEU A 386 -27.02 -6.29 7.79
N LEU A 387 -25.91 -5.66 8.19
CA LEU A 387 -24.62 -6.34 8.35
C LEU A 387 -24.68 -7.40 9.45
N ILE A 388 -25.19 -7.05 10.64
CA ILE A 388 -25.36 -7.99 11.76
C ILE A 388 -26.26 -9.18 11.36
N LEU A 389 -27.39 -8.89 10.70
CA LEU A 389 -28.30 -9.92 10.19
C LEU A 389 -27.60 -10.80 9.13
N GLY A 390 -26.86 -10.20 8.20
CA GLY A 390 -26.12 -10.91 7.16
C GLY A 390 -25.08 -11.87 7.74
N ILE A 391 -24.28 -11.43 8.72
CA ILE A 391 -23.29 -12.27 9.42
C ILE A 391 -24.00 -13.45 10.12
N GLY A 392 -25.10 -13.18 10.84
CA GLY A 392 -25.83 -14.20 11.58
C GLY A 392 -26.55 -15.23 10.69
N VAL A 393 -27.26 -14.76 9.66
CA VAL A 393 -28.02 -15.63 8.74
C VAL A 393 -27.08 -16.53 7.95
N THR A 394 -25.99 -15.98 7.40
CA THR A 394 -25.01 -16.79 6.66
C THR A 394 -24.33 -17.84 7.54
N ALA A 395 -23.98 -17.50 8.79
CA ALA A 395 -23.48 -18.45 9.77
C ALA A 395 -24.48 -19.58 10.05
N LEU A 396 -25.75 -19.25 10.31
CA LEU A 396 -26.79 -20.24 10.64
C LEU A 396 -27.08 -21.20 9.47
N LEU A 397 -27.04 -20.71 8.23
CA LEU A 397 -27.23 -21.52 7.03
C LEU A 397 -26.07 -22.48 6.73
N GLY A 398 -24.95 -22.36 7.45
CA GLY A 398 -23.75 -23.18 7.28
C GLY A 398 -22.68 -22.55 6.36
N PHE A 399 -22.84 -21.29 5.94
CA PHE A 399 -21.83 -20.57 5.16
C PHE A 399 -20.89 -19.81 6.12
N SER A 400 -20.10 -20.54 6.91
CA SER A 400 -19.23 -19.97 7.95
C SER A 400 -18.11 -19.09 7.37
N ALA A 401 -17.54 -19.48 6.22
CA ALA A 401 -16.54 -18.68 5.49
C ALA A 401 -17.13 -17.36 4.99
N LEU A 402 -18.34 -17.37 4.43
CA LEU A 402 -19.06 -16.15 4.02
C LEU A 402 -19.33 -15.24 5.22
N SER A 403 -19.82 -15.79 6.33
CA SER A 403 -20.07 -15.04 7.57
C SER A 403 -18.80 -14.34 8.06
N ARG A 404 -17.66 -15.04 8.06
CA ARG A 404 -16.36 -14.46 8.39
C ARG A 404 -15.93 -13.40 7.40
N LEU A 405 -16.15 -13.59 6.10
CA LEU A 405 -15.84 -12.59 5.08
C LEU A 405 -16.65 -11.31 5.33
N LEU A 406 -17.96 -11.39 5.58
CA LEU A 406 -18.77 -10.23 5.93
C LEU A 406 -18.26 -9.55 7.22
N ALA A 407 -17.98 -10.33 8.25
CA ALA A 407 -17.51 -9.81 9.54
C ALA A 407 -16.14 -9.13 9.42
N SER A 408 -15.25 -9.63 8.57
CA SER A 408 -13.88 -9.11 8.42
C SER A 408 -13.77 -8.03 7.33
N HIS A 409 -14.09 -8.35 6.09
CA HIS A 409 -13.81 -7.53 4.92
C HIS A 409 -14.67 -6.26 4.89
N VAL A 410 -15.93 -6.33 5.31
CA VAL A 410 -16.79 -5.13 5.38
C VAL A 410 -16.27 -4.17 6.46
N LEU A 411 -15.90 -4.68 7.64
CA LEU A 411 -15.36 -3.86 8.72
C LEU A 411 -14.02 -3.21 8.35
N ILE A 412 -13.09 -3.99 7.78
CA ILE A 412 -11.80 -3.44 7.32
C ILE A 412 -12.03 -2.43 6.18
N SER A 413 -12.97 -2.68 5.26
CA SER A 413 -13.31 -1.72 4.19
C SER A 413 -13.80 -0.39 4.76
N ILE A 414 -14.70 -0.43 5.76
CA ILE A 414 -15.16 0.77 6.47
C ILE A 414 -13.97 1.47 7.15
N GLY A 415 -13.09 0.71 7.80
CA GLY A 415 -11.87 1.24 8.41
C GLY A 415 -10.95 1.95 7.42
N ILE A 416 -10.74 1.37 6.23
CA ILE A 416 -9.96 1.97 5.15
C ILE A 416 -10.62 3.27 4.67
N LEU A 417 -11.94 3.29 4.47
CA LEU A 417 -12.66 4.49 4.06
C LEU A 417 -12.57 5.61 5.10
N VAL A 418 -12.68 5.29 6.38
CA VAL A 418 -12.49 6.25 7.48
C VAL A 418 -11.05 6.76 7.49
N LEU A 419 -10.07 5.87 7.36
CA LEU A 419 -8.65 6.25 7.29
C LEU A 419 -8.38 7.19 6.12
N LEU A 420 -8.93 6.90 4.93
CA LEU A 420 -8.81 7.75 3.75
C LEU A 420 -9.39 9.14 3.99
N TRP A 421 -10.59 9.21 4.56
CA TRP A 421 -11.21 10.48 4.91
C TRP A 421 -10.35 11.30 5.89
N VAL A 422 -9.80 10.65 6.92
CA VAL A 422 -8.88 11.28 7.88
C VAL A 422 -7.61 11.78 7.20
N LEU A 423 -7.00 10.98 6.31
CA LEU A 423 -5.80 11.35 5.57
C LEU A 423 -6.08 12.53 4.63
N MET A 424 -7.20 12.54 3.91
CA MET A 424 -7.58 13.67 3.05
C MET A 424 -7.73 14.98 3.84
N ARG A 425 -8.33 14.93 5.03
CA ARG A 425 -8.44 16.08 5.93
C ARG A 425 -7.08 16.50 6.50
N LEU A 426 -6.21 15.54 6.79
CA LEU A 426 -4.83 15.84 7.22
C LEU A 426 -4.07 16.57 6.11
N VAL A 427 -4.24 16.18 4.85
CA VAL A 427 -3.61 16.85 3.71
C VAL A 427 -4.10 18.30 3.59
N GLU A 428 -5.40 18.56 3.73
CA GLU A 428 -5.95 19.93 3.74
C GLU A 428 -5.26 20.81 4.78
N GLU A 429 -5.12 20.28 5.99
CA GLU A 429 -4.51 21.02 7.08
C GLU A 429 -3.00 21.22 6.89
N MET A 430 -2.28 20.21 6.39
CA MET A 430 -0.86 20.33 6.08
C MET A 430 -0.59 21.39 5.01
N VAL A 431 -1.41 21.42 3.95
CA VAL A 431 -1.33 22.43 2.89
C VAL A 431 -1.62 23.82 3.46
N THR A 432 -2.66 23.94 4.29
CA THR A 432 -3.03 25.21 4.93
C THR A 432 -1.90 25.75 5.81
N LEU A 433 -1.14 24.89 6.48
CA LEU A 433 0.02 25.29 7.29
C LEU A 433 1.27 25.58 6.49
N ALA A 434 1.50 24.83 5.43
CA ALA A 434 2.66 25.01 4.56
C ALA A 434 2.58 26.34 3.79
N ILE A 435 1.37 26.86 3.57
CA ILE A 435 1.12 27.98 2.66
C ILE A 435 0.45 29.18 3.37
N GLY A 436 -0.15 28.95 4.54
CA GLY A 436 -0.83 29.97 5.33
C GLY A 436 0.10 31.01 5.96
N THR A 437 -0.45 32.19 6.22
CA THR A 437 0.25 33.33 6.83
C THR A 437 0.52 33.16 8.33
N ASP A 438 -0.24 32.29 8.99
CA ASP A 438 -0.21 32.12 10.44
C ASP A 438 0.94 31.20 10.90
N SER A 439 1.63 30.56 9.96
CA SER A 439 2.64 29.55 10.18
C SER A 439 4.03 30.09 9.86
N ARG A 440 5.01 29.86 10.76
CA ARG A 440 6.43 30.22 10.52
C ARG A 440 6.99 29.54 9.27
N ILE A 441 6.53 28.33 8.97
CA ILE A 441 6.92 27.56 7.79
C ILE A 441 6.33 28.20 6.53
N GLY A 442 5.06 28.61 6.58
CA GLY A 442 4.40 29.30 5.47
C GLY A 442 5.01 30.66 5.17
N LEU A 443 5.33 31.44 6.21
CA LEU A 443 6.07 32.70 6.06
C LEU A 443 7.46 32.50 5.46
N TYR A 444 8.19 31.46 5.87
CA TYR A 444 9.51 31.12 5.31
C TYR A 444 9.41 30.71 3.84
N LEU A 445 8.49 29.81 3.49
CA LEU A 445 8.26 29.34 2.12
C LEU A 445 7.83 30.50 1.22
N ARG A 446 6.87 31.34 1.64
CA ARG A 446 6.45 32.53 0.89
C ARG A 446 7.61 33.51 0.66
N ARG A 447 8.50 33.71 1.65
CA ARG A 447 9.67 34.58 1.52
C ARG A 447 10.71 34.03 0.54
N GLN A 448 11.00 32.73 0.60
CA GLN A 448 11.97 32.11 -0.31
C GLN A 448 11.44 32.01 -1.75
N LEU A 449 10.18 31.61 -1.92
CA LEU A 449 9.54 31.43 -3.22
C LEU A 449 8.92 32.71 -3.80
N ALA A 450 8.94 33.82 -3.03
CA ALA A 450 8.31 35.10 -3.39
C ALA A 450 6.87 34.93 -3.89
N LEU A 451 6.09 34.10 -3.17
CA LEU A 451 4.72 33.77 -3.56
C LEU A 451 3.81 34.98 -3.30
N THR A 452 3.11 35.41 -4.35
CA THR A 452 1.92 36.28 -4.25
C THR A 452 0.77 35.51 -3.60
N GLU A 453 -0.27 36.18 -3.10
CA GLU A 453 -1.44 35.51 -2.52
C GLU A 453 -2.05 34.51 -3.51
N ASP A 454 -2.28 34.94 -4.75
CA ASP A 454 -2.76 34.05 -5.83
C ASP A 454 -1.80 32.88 -6.12
N GLY A 455 -0.49 33.11 -6.04
CA GLY A 455 0.51 32.08 -6.29
C GLY A 455 0.56 31.03 -5.18
N ALA A 456 0.32 31.46 -3.94
CA ALA A 456 0.19 30.59 -2.78
C ALA A 456 -1.07 29.73 -2.87
N GLU A 457 -2.22 30.32 -3.22
CA GLU A 457 -3.47 29.58 -3.43
C GLU A 457 -3.34 28.53 -4.53
N MET A 458 -2.76 28.90 -5.68
CA MET A 458 -2.58 27.97 -6.79
C MET A 458 -1.63 26.83 -6.44
N LEU A 459 -0.52 27.12 -5.74
CA LEU A 459 0.38 26.08 -5.24
C LEU A 459 -0.32 25.15 -4.25
N GLY A 460 -1.15 25.68 -3.36
CA GLY A 460 -1.94 24.90 -2.41
C GLY A 460 -2.95 23.99 -3.08
N PHE A 461 -3.64 24.50 -4.11
CA PHE A 461 -4.56 23.72 -4.92
C PHE A 461 -3.85 22.54 -5.60
N TRP A 462 -2.72 22.78 -6.28
CA TRP A 462 -2.00 21.73 -7.01
C TRP A 462 -1.31 20.72 -6.10
N VAL A 463 -0.58 21.18 -5.08
CA VAL A 463 0.10 20.29 -4.12
C VAL A 463 -0.93 19.50 -3.32
N GLY A 464 -1.97 20.17 -2.80
CA GLY A 464 -3.03 19.52 -2.06
C GLY A 464 -3.83 18.54 -2.90
N GLY A 465 -4.18 18.91 -4.14
CA GLY A 465 -4.86 18.04 -5.09
C GLY A 465 -4.04 16.80 -5.44
N THR A 466 -2.74 16.97 -5.69
CA THR A 466 -1.82 15.87 -6.02
C THR A 466 -1.69 14.88 -4.85
N ILE A 467 -1.45 15.37 -3.63
CA ILE A 467 -1.31 14.49 -2.46
C ILE A 467 -2.65 13.79 -2.15
N LYS A 468 -3.80 14.49 -2.24
CA LYS A 468 -5.12 13.85 -2.09
C LYS A 468 -5.37 12.79 -3.15
N GLY A 469 -4.96 13.03 -4.40
CA GLY A 469 -5.02 12.06 -5.49
C GLY A 469 -4.20 10.81 -5.17
N MET A 470 -2.97 10.97 -4.69
CA MET A 470 -2.11 9.85 -4.25
C MET A 470 -2.73 9.07 -3.08
N VAL A 471 -3.30 9.77 -2.09
CA VAL A 471 -4.00 9.14 -0.96
C VAL A 471 -5.22 8.35 -1.45
N LEU A 472 -6.01 8.91 -2.37
CA LEU A 472 -7.17 8.22 -2.95
C LEU A 472 -6.75 6.95 -3.70
N ILE A 473 -5.72 7.03 -4.54
CA ILE A 473 -5.17 5.88 -5.27
C ILE A 473 -4.71 4.81 -4.27
N ALA A 474 -3.94 5.18 -3.25
CA ALA A 474 -3.49 4.25 -2.21
C ALA A 474 -4.66 3.56 -1.49
N GLY A 475 -5.74 4.31 -1.24
CA GLY A 475 -6.98 3.78 -0.68
C GLY A 475 -7.71 2.77 -1.55
N ILE A 476 -7.82 3.07 -2.85
CA ILE A 476 -8.39 2.16 -3.83
C ILE A 476 -7.56 0.88 -3.87
N LEU A 477 -6.22 0.99 -3.94
CA LEU A 477 -5.32 -0.17 -3.93
C LEU A 477 -5.49 -1.02 -2.66
N ALA A 478 -5.63 -0.39 -1.49
CA ALA A 478 -5.85 -1.10 -0.24
C ALA A 478 -7.17 -1.88 -0.25
N LEU A 479 -8.25 -1.30 -0.78
CA LEU A 479 -9.54 -1.98 -0.94
C LEU A 479 -9.47 -3.13 -1.96
N GLN A 480 -8.74 -2.94 -3.07
CA GLN A 480 -8.51 -3.97 -4.07
C GLN A 480 -7.81 -5.18 -3.42
N ILE A 481 -6.69 -4.95 -2.72
CA ILE A 481 -5.94 -6.01 -2.01
C ILE A 481 -6.82 -6.73 -0.98
N LEU A 482 -7.64 -5.98 -0.24
CA LEU A 482 -8.53 -6.55 0.75
C LEU A 482 -9.56 -7.49 0.12
N TRP A 483 -10.16 -7.14 -1.02
CA TRP A 483 -11.14 -7.96 -1.72
C TRP A 483 -10.49 -8.99 -2.66
N SER A 484 -9.27 -9.41 -2.33
CA SER A 484 -8.48 -10.40 -3.08
C SER A 484 -8.21 -10.01 -4.54
N VAL A 485 -8.24 -8.72 -4.86
CA VAL A 485 -7.66 -8.23 -6.12
C VAL A 485 -6.16 -8.10 -5.95
N ASP A 486 -5.48 -8.61 -6.94
CA ASP A 486 -4.06 -8.89 -6.91
C ASP A 486 -3.16 -7.65 -6.83
N LYS A 487 -2.12 -7.67 -5.98
CA LYS A 487 -1.21 -6.52 -5.75
C LYS A 487 -0.57 -5.99 -7.03
N ARG A 488 -0.05 -6.88 -7.90
CA ARG A 488 0.57 -6.47 -9.17
C ARG A 488 -0.46 -6.06 -10.21
N ASP A 489 -1.68 -6.59 -10.21
CA ASP A 489 -2.73 -6.13 -11.12
C ASP A 489 -3.17 -4.72 -10.75
N ALA A 490 -3.28 -4.45 -9.44
CA ALA A 490 -3.53 -3.13 -8.90
C ALA A 490 -2.38 -2.16 -9.25
N PHE A 491 -1.12 -2.63 -9.20
CA PHE A 491 0.05 -1.85 -9.62
C PHE A 491 0.12 -1.62 -11.13
N LEU A 492 -0.22 -2.61 -11.96
CA LEU A 492 -0.29 -2.48 -13.41
C LEU A 492 -1.37 -1.48 -13.80
N TRP A 493 -2.52 -1.50 -13.13
CA TRP A 493 -3.56 -0.47 -13.27
C TRP A 493 -3.03 0.94 -12.96
N VAL A 494 -2.24 1.09 -11.91
CA VAL A 494 -1.58 2.37 -11.60
C VAL A 494 -0.61 2.74 -12.72
N GLN A 495 0.25 1.82 -13.17
CA GLN A 495 1.17 2.08 -14.27
C GLN A 495 0.43 2.46 -15.56
N GLU A 496 -0.72 1.87 -15.84
CA GLU A 496 -1.55 2.16 -17.00
C GLU A 496 -2.21 3.55 -16.89
N ILE A 497 -2.68 3.95 -15.70
CA ILE A 497 -3.13 5.33 -15.43
C ILE A 497 -1.98 6.34 -15.60
N PHE A 498 -0.77 5.99 -15.17
CA PHE A 498 0.41 6.85 -15.32
C PHE A 498 0.88 6.94 -16.78
N ARG A 499 0.89 5.84 -17.52
CA ARG A 499 1.28 5.78 -18.95
C ARG A 499 0.20 6.32 -19.89
N GLY A 500 -1.05 6.32 -19.45
CA GLY A 500 -2.19 6.91 -20.13
C GLY A 500 -3.00 5.93 -20.98
N PHE A 501 -4.26 6.29 -21.21
CA PHE A 501 -5.18 5.57 -22.08
C PHE A 501 -5.51 6.40 -23.33
N LYS A 502 -5.74 5.73 -24.46
CA LYS A 502 -6.17 6.36 -25.72
C LYS A 502 -7.69 6.54 -25.71
N LEU A 503 -8.17 7.79 -25.71
CA LEU A 503 -9.58 8.11 -25.99
C LEU A 503 -9.66 8.94 -27.27
N GLY A 504 -10.30 8.40 -28.31
CA GLY A 504 -10.66 9.18 -29.51
C GLY A 504 -9.51 9.92 -30.19
N GLY A 505 -8.30 9.34 -30.23
CA GLY A 505 -7.12 9.93 -30.86
C GLY A 505 -6.24 10.79 -29.95
N ILE A 506 -6.63 11.00 -28.69
CA ILE A 506 -5.84 11.72 -27.68
C ILE A 506 -5.39 10.71 -26.60
N THR A 507 -4.10 10.68 -26.30
CA THR A 507 -3.55 9.95 -25.15
C THR A 507 -3.63 10.82 -23.92
N VAL A 508 -4.51 10.48 -22.98
CA VAL A 508 -4.59 11.17 -21.69
C VAL A 508 -3.75 10.37 -20.70
N SER A 509 -2.56 10.85 -20.35
CA SER A 509 -1.71 10.24 -19.33
C SER A 509 -1.55 11.14 -18.11
N LEU A 510 -1.59 10.54 -16.92
CA LEU A 510 -1.35 11.29 -15.69
C LEU A 510 0.09 11.82 -15.62
N ALA A 511 1.05 11.11 -16.23
CA ALA A 511 2.43 11.56 -16.33
C ALA A 511 2.57 12.84 -17.17
N ASP A 512 1.90 12.92 -18.33
CA ASP A 512 1.90 14.10 -19.20
C ASP A 512 1.21 15.29 -18.51
N ILE A 513 0.12 15.03 -17.78
CA ILE A 513 -0.55 16.07 -16.96
C ILE A 513 0.41 16.62 -15.89
N LEU A 514 1.06 15.74 -15.12
CA LEU A 514 2.02 16.14 -14.09
C LEU A 514 3.23 16.87 -14.70
N MET A 515 3.76 16.39 -15.82
CA MET A 515 4.84 17.01 -16.55
C MET A 515 4.45 18.40 -17.04
N GLY A 516 3.25 18.55 -17.59
CA GLY A 516 2.68 19.83 -18.00
C GLY A 516 2.57 20.82 -16.84
N ILE A 517 2.09 20.38 -15.66
CA ILE A 517 2.04 21.22 -14.45
C ILE A 517 3.44 21.66 -14.01
N VAL A 518 4.40 20.72 -13.99
CA VAL A 518 5.79 20.99 -13.60
C VAL A 518 6.45 21.97 -14.56
N LEU A 519 6.32 21.76 -15.87
CA LEU A 519 6.87 22.64 -16.90
C LEU A 519 6.22 24.03 -16.86
N PHE A 520 4.89 24.10 -16.74
CA PHE A 520 4.17 25.36 -16.55
C PHE A 520 4.70 26.13 -15.32
N GLY A 521 4.81 25.45 -14.18
CA GLY A 521 5.33 26.03 -12.94
C GLY A 521 6.79 26.50 -13.06
N LEU A 522 7.65 25.71 -13.70
CA LEU A 522 9.06 26.04 -13.92
C LEU A 522 9.20 27.27 -14.82
N LEU A 523 8.45 27.34 -15.92
CA LEU A 523 8.46 28.48 -16.84
C LEU A 523 7.96 29.76 -16.18
N LEU A 524 6.91 29.67 -15.35
CA LEU A 524 6.46 30.80 -14.55
C LEU A 524 7.52 31.23 -13.52
N MET A 525 8.19 30.28 -12.88
CA MET A 525 9.26 30.58 -11.92
C MET A 525 10.42 31.32 -12.60
N VAL A 526 10.87 30.84 -13.77
CA VAL A 526 11.91 31.50 -14.57
C VAL A 526 11.47 32.91 -14.98
N THR A 527 10.24 33.06 -15.47
CA THR A 527 9.69 34.37 -15.86
C THR A 527 9.70 35.34 -14.68
N ARG A 528 9.25 34.90 -13.49
CA ARG A 528 9.25 35.73 -12.28
C ARG A 528 10.65 36.07 -11.80
N LEU A 529 11.60 35.13 -11.86
CA LEU A 529 13.01 35.39 -11.53
C LEU A 529 13.63 36.42 -12.46
N LEU A 530 13.30 36.36 -13.75
CA LEU A 530 13.79 37.30 -14.76
C LEU A 530 13.22 38.70 -14.53
N GLN A 531 11.90 38.81 -14.32
CA GLN A 531 11.24 40.07 -13.95
C GLN A 531 11.86 40.68 -12.68
N ARG A 532 12.10 39.86 -11.65
CA ARG A 532 12.70 40.30 -10.40
C ARG A 532 14.15 40.76 -10.58
N THR A 533 14.92 40.06 -11.39
CA THR A 533 16.32 40.43 -11.68
C THR A 533 16.39 41.74 -12.45
N LEU A 534 15.48 41.93 -13.41
CA LEU A 534 15.35 43.19 -14.15
C LEU A 534 15.02 44.34 -13.19
N ASP A 535 14.00 44.18 -12.35
CA ASP A 535 13.58 45.22 -11.39
C ASP A 535 14.63 45.56 -10.33
N GLN A 536 15.33 44.55 -9.79
CA GLN A 536 16.23 44.74 -8.65
C GLN A 536 17.66 45.07 -9.03
N ARG A 537 18.15 44.59 -10.18
CA ARG A 537 19.59 44.71 -10.55
C ARG A 537 19.83 45.58 -11.78
N LEU A 538 18.99 45.48 -12.80
CA LEU A 538 19.22 46.15 -14.10
C LEU A 538 18.55 47.52 -14.18
N PHE A 539 17.26 47.60 -13.88
CA PHE A 539 16.46 48.83 -13.97
C PHE A 539 16.96 49.97 -13.06
N PRO A 540 17.47 49.74 -11.83
CA PRO A 540 18.03 50.83 -11.01
C PRO A 540 19.34 51.40 -11.58
N ARG A 541 20.04 50.65 -12.44
CA ARG A 541 21.33 51.04 -13.03
C ARG A 541 21.18 51.61 -14.45
N THR A 542 19.96 51.64 -14.99
CA THR A 542 19.66 52.15 -16.33
C THR A 542 18.74 53.37 -16.24
N ARG A 543 18.93 54.35 -17.14
CA ARG A 543 18.10 55.57 -17.21
C ARG A 543 16.75 55.31 -17.90
N LEU A 544 16.02 54.29 -17.46
CA LEU A 544 14.71 53.96 -18.02
C LEU A 544 13.60 54.69 -17.27
N ASP A 545 12.71 55.35 -18.02
CA ASP A 545 11.56 56.03 -17.43
C ASP A 545 10.55 55.04 -16.83
N SER A 546 9.70 55.51 -15.92
CA SER A 546 8.78 54.65 -15.15
C SER A 546 7.82 53.87 -16.05
N GLY A 547 7.31 54.50 -17.12
CA GLY A 547 6.41 53.87 -18.09
C GLY A 547 7.08 52.74 -18.89
N LEU A 548 8.34 52.91 -19.31
CA LEU A 548 9.06 51.91 -20.08
C LEU A 548 9.41 50.67 -19.23
N ARG A 549 9.79 50.87 -17.96
CA ARG A 549 9.99 49.78 -16.99
C ARG A 549 8.71 48.97 -16.77
N HIS A 550 7.59 49.66 -16.60
CA HIS A 550 6.29 49.01 -16.39
C HIS A 550 5.85 48.22 -17.63
N SER A 551 6.04 48.78 -18.83
CA SER A 551 5.69 48.12 -20.09
C SER A 551 6.55 46.87 -20.33
N ILE A 552 7.87 46.95 -20.16
CA ILE A 552 8.78 45.80 -20.30
C ILE A 552 8.42 44.70 -19.30
N ARG A 553 8.18 45.05 -18.04
CA ARG A 553 7.80 44.09 -17.00
C ARG A 553 6.47 43.39 -17.33
N SER A 554 5.47 44.16 -17.76
CA SER A 554 4.16 43.63 -18.15
C SER A 554 4.26 42.72 -19.38
N SER A 555 4.99 43.11 -20.42
CA SER A 555 5.20 42.28 -21.62
C SER A 555 5.89 40.96 -21.30
N LEU A 556 6.94 40.97 -20.47
CA LEU A 556 7.59 39.75 -19.98
C LEU A 556 6.66 38.88 -19.13
N GLY A 557 5.78 39.50 -18.35
CA GLY A 557 4.81 38.78 -17.51
C GLY A 557 3.73 38.08 -18.30
N TYR A 558 3.03 38.82 -19.17
CA TYR A 558 1.99 38.26 -20.02
C TYR A 558 2.55 37.29 -21.06
N GLY A 559 3.68 37.64 -21.68
CA GLY A 559 4.37 36.76 -22.64
C GLY A 559 4.89 35.48 -22.00
N GLY A 560 5.53 35.58 -20.83
CA GLY A 560 6.00 34.41 -20.10
C GLY A 560 4.87 33.53 -19.57
N PHE A 561 3.74 34.11 -19.15
CA PHE A 561 2.53 33.36 -18.80
C PHE A 561 1.93 32.63 -20.00
N MET A 562 1.78 33.31 -21.16
CA MET A 562 1.22 32.70 -22.36
C MET A 562 2.11 31.56 -22.86
N LEU A 563 3.42 31.76 -22.85
CA LEU A 563 4.39 30.72 -23.23
C LEU A 563 4.37 29.55 -22.24
N ALA A 564 4.31 29.81 -20.94
CA ALA A 564 4.14 28.76 -19.94
C ALA A 564 2.86 27.96 -20.17
N ALA A 565 1.74 28.64 -20.45
CA ALA A 565 0.45 28.01 -20.72
C ALA A 565 0.49 27.12 -21.97
N ILE A 566 1.06 27.61 -23.08
CA ILE A 566 1.20 26.84 -24.33
C ILE A 566 2.06 25.59 -24.09
N VAL A 567 3.24 25.76 -23.48
CA VAL A 567 4.14 24.63 -23.21
C VAL A 567 3.52 23.64 -22.22
N GLY A 568 2.87 24.15 -21.18
CA GLY A 568 2.16 23.34 -20.19
C GLY A 568 1.07 22.49 -20.84
N ILE A 569 0.16 23.12 -21.60
CA ILE A 569 -0.96 22.43 -22.27
C ILE A 569 -0.45 21.43 -23.32
N SER A 570 0.56 21.81 -24.11
CA SER A 570 1.17 20.91 -25.10
C SER A 570 1.82 19.68 -24.45
N ALA A 571 2.51 19.87 -23.32
CA ALA A 571 3.12 18.79 -22.55
C ALA A 571 2.08 17.86 -21.89
N MET A 572 0.82 18.28 -21.73
CA MET A 572 -0.29 17.41 -21.29
C MET A 572 -0.82 16.49 -22.40
N GLY A 573 -0.23 16.53 -23.61
CA GLY A 573 -0.67 15.74 -24.76
C GLY A 573 -1.85 16.34 -25.54
N ILE A 574 -2.17 17.62 -25.28
CA ILE A 574 -3.21 18.34 -26.02
C ILE A 574 -2.56 18.99 -27.25
N ASP A 575 -2.96 18.54 -28.43
CA ASP A 575 -2.48 19.08 -29.70
C ASP A 575 -3.14 20.44 -29.99
N LEU A 576 -2.41 21.51 -29.70
CA LEU A 576 -2.85 22.90 -29.90
C LEU A 576 -2.87 23.32 -31.38
N SER A 577 -2.36 22.50 -32.31
CA SER A 577 -2.41 22.81 -33.75
C SER A 577 -3.83 22.75 -34.35
N LYS A 578 -4.80 22.24 -33.59
CA LYS A 578 -6.22 22.14 -33.96
C LYS A 578 -7.12 23.23 -33.36
N LEU A 579 -6.56 24.18 -32.61
CA LEU A 579 -7.21 25.43 -32.20
C LEU A 579 -6.76 26.57 -33.12
#